data_AF-A0A930HZS8-F1
#
_entry.id   AF-A0A930HZS8-F1
#
_cell.length_a   1.000
_cell.length_b   1.000
_cell.length_c   1.000
_cell.angle_alpha   90.00
_cell.angle_beta   90.00
_cell.angle_gamma   90.00
#
_symmetry.space_group_name_H-M   'P 1'
#
loop_
_entity.id
_entity.type
_entity.pdbx_description
1 polymer ?
#
loop_
_entity_poly.entity_id
_entity_poly.type
_entity_poly.pdbx_seq_one_letter_code
_entity_poly.pdbx_strand_id
1 'polypeptide(L)'
;AQWKFITLQDLKDAFKAQFASSEAPADATFLLTDPDFMRSHKGIGKWVVSGLQQDYLSAKYAFNQGQPYTYYVGMGQMNAWPDKYTREYGSYWIASIRNLGNNAYANGSVTQKVNVLKKGWYRVSCDGFYSPGAGSNLKASIFANVTGSSDGRSVVSNDLNVFGKEFNYTKEELTKTYKAVDVGTESPYIKAAKRFETGIYNNAILVYVPADGDELNIGIKVSGSDKELDWTAFDNFQLKYCGDNDMLLDEDQTSLDYLTKQALVPTNAYTLILKRTIKTGLWSSITLPVSLTAAQFKTAFGEQAKLARLKGQDTAIPSRIDFEKVDLSNNDATVIEPCKLYIMQTTRNANVEAGSYSKRLNDGSQVTVQAPYYTINNVVLPTVPSPIFRENAHQTTTVSGDIQFCGTQINQTTTIIPAHSYVLGAKDGKWYHTANALPVKGFRCWIATNVNAASPAKPLTFTIDGELQGSTTAIEGLHIEGTEAPAHGAVYNLQGQKVADDASQMGILPRGIYVVNHKKIMIK
;
A
#
# COMPACT_ATOMS: atom_id res chain seq x y z
N ALA A 1 29.42 -14.97 -4.13
CA ALA A 1 28.40 -15.30 -5.14
C ALA A 1 28.80 -16.56 -5.88
N GLN A 2 27.88 -17.52 -6.08
CA GLN A 2 28.09 -18.63 -7.00
C GLN A 2 27.56 -18.22 -8.37
N TRP A 3 28.42 -18.16 -9.38
CA TRP A 3 27.98 -17.97 -10.76
C TRP A 3 27.34 -19.27 -11.25
N LYS A 4 26.14 -19.18 -11.82
CA LYS A 4 25.43 -20.30 -12.44
C LYS A 4 25.31 -20.04 -13.93
N PHE A 5 25.64 -21.03 -14.75
CA PHE A 5 25.33 -21.01 -16.18
C PHE A 5 23.93 -21.59 -16.37
N ILE A 6 23.05 -20.83 -17.00
CA ILE A 6 21.67 -21.20 -17.25
C ILE A 6 21.42 -21.01 -18.75
N THR A 7 20.89 -22.02 -19.43
CA THR A 7 20.56 -21.91 -20.84
C THR A 7 19.22 -21.18 -21.03
N LEU A 8 18.98 -20.65 -22.22
CA LEU A 8 17.66 -20.12 -22.57
C LEU A 8 16.56 -21.19 -22.47
N GLN A 9 16.90 -22.46 -22.70
CA GLN A 9 15.98 -23.57 -22.55
C GLN A 9 15.60 -23.75 -21.07
N ASP A 10 16.57 -23.74 -20.15
CA ASP A 10 16.33 -23.84 -18.70
C ASP A 10 15.41 -22.70 -18.22
N LEU A 11 15.62 -21.47 -18.72
CA LEU A 11 14.76 -20.33 -18.40
C LEU A 11 13.31 -20.53 -18.88
N LYS A 12 13.12 -21.10 -20.07
CA LYS A 12 11.78 -21.40 -20.60
C LYS A 12 11.11 -22.55 -19.84
N ASP A 13 11.87 -23.57 -19.48
CA ASP A 13 11.38 -24.75 -18.74
C ASP A 13 10.98 -24.41 -17.30
N ALA A 14 11.50 -23.31 -16.74
CA ALA A 14 11.06 -22.79 -15.46
C ALA A 14 9.60 -22.30 -15.46
N PHE A 15 8.99 -22.02 -16.62
CA PHE A 15 7.61 -21.53 -16.71
C PHE A 15 6.62 -22.67 -16.48
N LYS A 16 6.19 -22.86 -15.23
CA LYS A 16 5.23 -23.89 -14.83
C LYS A 16 3.86 -23.28 -14.58
N ALA A 17 2.78 -24.01 -14.89
CA ALA A 17 1.43 -23.55 -14.57
C ALA A 17 1.22 -23.42 -13.05
N GLN A 18 1.93 -24.24 -12.27
CA GLN A 18 1.83 -24.33 -10.83
C GLN A 18 3.23 -24.34 -10.22
N PHE A 19 3.40 -23.55 -9.17
CA PHE A 19 4.63 -23.47 -8.38
C PHE A 19 4.39 -24.06 -6.99
N ALA A 20 5.42 -24.73 -6.45
CA ALA A 20 5.41 -25.10 -5.04
C ALA A 20 5.54 -23.84 -4.17
N SER A 21 5.02 -23.89 -2.94
CA SER A 21 5.11 -22.78 -1.98
C SER A 21 6.54 -22.36 -1.65
N SER A 22 7.50 -23.28 -1.76
CA SER A 22 8.93 -23.05 -1.56
C SER A 22 9.66 -22.59 -2.83
N GLU A 23 8.97 -22.53 -3.97
CA GLU A 23 9.56 -22.20 -5.26
C GLU A 23 9.35 -20.71 -5.59
N ALA A 24 10.40 -20.04 -6.03
CA ALA A 24 10.29 -18.67 -6.50
C ALA A 24 9.62 -18.63 -7.90
N PRO A 25 8.88 -17.54 -8.22
CA PRO A 25 8.42 -17.29 -9.57
C PRO A 25 9.54 -17.39 -10.62
N ALA A 26 9.23 -17.90 -11.80
CA ALA A 26 10.20 -18.02 -12.89
C ALA A 26 10.65 -16.64 -13.38
N ASP A 27 11.93 -16.50 -13.67
CA ASP A 27 12.47 -15.24 -14.18
C ASP A 27 12.11 -15.06 -15.65
N ALA A 28 11.29 -14.05 -15.94
CA ALA A 28 10.89 -13.65 -17.28
C ALA A 28 11.58 -12.35 -17.72
N THR A 29 12.49 -11.80 -16.91
CA THR A 29 13.15 -10.51 -17.16
C THR A 29 14.00 -10.53 -18.43
N PHE A 30 14.49 -11.71 -18.84
CA PHE A 30 15.21 -11.89 -20.10
C PHE A 30 14.36 -11.61 -21.35
N LEU A 31 13.03 -11.52 -21.23
CA LEU A 31 12.14 -11.08 -22.30
C LEU A 31 12.17 -9.55 -22.47
N LEU A 32 12.59 -8.82 -21.44
CA LEU A 32 12.78 -7.39 -21.50
C LEU A 32 14.08 -7.05 -22.20
N THR A 33 14.10 -5.89 -22.84
CA THR A 33 15.25 -5.30 -23.48
C THR A 33 15.70 -4.10 -22.67
N ASP A 34 16.96 -4.08 -22.21
CA ASP A 34 17.52 -3.01 -21.39
C ASP A 34 16.69 -2.67 -20.12
N PRO A 35 16.37 -3.65 -19.26
CA PRO A 35 15.58 -3.42 -18.05
C PRO A 35 16.25 -2.49 -17.03
N ASP A 36 17.59 -2.40 -17.08
CA ASP A 36 18.43 -1.64 -16.15
C ASP A 36 18.96 -0.31 -16.76
N PHE A 37 18.36 0.12 -17.88
CA PHE A 37 18.70 1.38 -18.57
C PHE A 37 20.20 1.64 -18.73
N MET A 38 20.94 0.61 -19.12
CA MET A 38 22.39 0.59 -19.03
C MET A 38 23.03 1.52 -20.06
N ARG A 39 24.22 2.01 -19.70
CA ARG A 39 25.03 2.83 -20.59
C ARG A 39 25.25 2.15 -21.95
N SER A 40 24.95 2.89 -23.01
CA SER A 40 25.23 2.50 -24.41
C SER A 40 24.59 1.17 -24.82
N HIS A 41 23.53 0.75 -24.13
CA HIS A 41 22.84 -0.49 -24.46
C HIS A 41 21.91 -0.28 -25.66
N LYS A 42 22.11 -1.08 -26.73
CA LYS A 42 21.35 -0.94 -27.98
C LYS A 42 19.85 -1.07 -27.82
N GLY A 43 19.47 -1.81 -26.78
CA GLY A 43 18.11 -2.09 -26.40
C GLY A 43 17.30 -0.87 -25.94
N ILE A 44 17.95 0.23 -25.55
CA ILE A 44 17.25 1.42 -25.06
C ILE A 44 16.23 1.97 -26.05
N GLY A 45 16.46 1.80 -27.36
CA GLY A 45 15.52 2.19 -28.41
C GLY A 45 14.23 1.36 -28.47
N LYS A 46 14.10 0.31 -27.66
CA LYS A 46 12.86 -0.47 -27.48
C LYS A 46 11.93 0.11 -26.41
N TRP A 47 12.45 1.00 -25.57
CA TRP A 47 11.63 1.81 -24.66
C TRP A 47 11.05 2.99 -25.43
N VAL A 48 9.74 2.93 -25.70
CA VAL A 48 9.01 3.94 -26.45
C VAL A 48 8.62 5.08 -25.53
N VAL A 49 8.98 6.29 -25.92
CA VAL A 49 8.71 7.53 -25.19
C VAL A 49 7.55 8.26 -25.86
N SER A 50 6.54 8.63 -25.08
CA SER A 50 5.35 9.33 -25.58
C SER A 50 5.01 10.52 -24.67
N GLY A 51 4.73 11.68 -25.26
CA GLY A 51 4.38 12.92 -24.53
C GLY A 51 5.55 13.62 -23.84
N LEU A 52 6.77 13.08 -23.94
CA LEU A 52 7.97 13.61 -23.31
C LEU A 52 8.98 14.10 -24.35
N GLN A 53 9.84 15.04 -23.96
CA GLN A 53 10.89 15.59 -24.80
C GLN A 53 12.23 14.94 -24.45
N GLN A 54 12.94 14.45 -25.46
CA GLN A 54 14.25 13.81 -25.32
C GLN A 54 15.22 14.30 -26.39
N ASP A 55 16.51 14.12 -26.15
CA ASP A 55 17.57 14.24 -27.15
C ASP A 55 18.40 12.96 -27.16
N TYR A 56 17.92 12.00 -27.95
CA TYR A 56 18.46 10.66 -28.06
C TYR A 56 19.54 10.58 -29.13
N LEU A 57 20.76 10.26 -28.70
CA LEU A 57 21.93 10.06 -29.55
C LEU A 57 22.01 8.60 -30.01
N SER A 58 21.31 8.28 -31.10
CA SER A 58 21.20 6.90 -31.62
C SER A 58 22.55 6.21 -31.86
N ALA A 59 23.57 6.94 -32.32
CA ALA A 59 24.91 6.40 -32.55
C ALA A 59 25.63 5.92 -31.27
N LYS A 60 25.17 6.39 -30.10
CA LYS A 60 25.80 6.12 -28.79
C LYS A 60 24.86 5.41 -27.81
N TYR A 61 23.58 5.29 -28.16
CA TYR A 61 22.52 4.80 -27.29
C TYR A 61 22.51 5.56 -25.95
N ALA A 62 22.46 6.89 -26.03
CA ALA A 62 22.62 7.79 -24.88
C ALA A 62 21.78 9.08 -25.04
N PHE A 63 21.64 9.87 -23.97
CA PHE A 63 20.74 11.02 -23.94
C PHE A 63 21.45 12.29 -23.48
N ASN A 64 21.23 13.41 -24.16
CA ASN A 64 21.70 14.70 -23.66
C ASN A 64 20.78 15.20 -22.53
N GLN A 65 21.37 15.94 -21.58
CA GLN A 65 20.72 16.35 -20.34
C GLN A 65 20.40 17.84 -20.25
N GLY A 66 20.15 18.49 -21.39
CA GLY A 66 19.68 19.87 -21.45
C GLY A 66 18.35 20.11 -20.71
N GLN A 67 18.16 21.35 -20.26
CA GLN A 67 16.96 21.79 -19.53
C GLN A 67 15.63 21.46 -20.24
N PRO A 68 15.49 21.59 -21.59
CA PRO A 68 14.22 21.28 -22.26
C PRO A 68 13.86 19.78 -22.26
N TYR A 69 14.82 18.89 -22.03
CA TYR A 69 14.64 17.45 -22.14
C TYR A 69 14.10 16.89 -20.84
N THR A 70 12.82 16.52 -20.89
CA THR A 70 12.08 15.99 -19.76
C THR A 70 12.32 14.51 -19.57
N TYR A 71 12.66 13.74 -20.61
CA TYR A 71 13.14 12.36 -20.48
C TYR A 71 14.66 12.29 -20.64
N TYR A 72 15.31 11.63 -19.70
CA TYR A 72 16.76 11.47 -19.66
C TYR A 72 17.13 10.13 -19.04
N VAL A 73 18.05 9.41 -19.69
CA VAL A 73 18.70 8.22 -19.14
C VAL A 73 20.18 8.50 -18.97
N GLY A 74 20.66 8.34 -17.74
CA GLY A 74 22.08 8.51 -17.41
C GLY A 74 22.31 8.93 -15.97
N MET A 75 23.54 9.36 -15.70
CA MET A 75 24.02 9.66 -14.34
C MET A 75 24.60 11.09 -14.19
N GLY A 76 24.33 11.99 -15.15
CA GLY A 76 24.77 13.38 -15.11
C GLY A 76 26.01 13.70 -15.97
N GLN A 77 26.47 12.79 -16.83
CA GLN A 77 27.77 12.89 -17.52
C GLN A 77 27.63 13.10 -19.04
N MET A 78 28.68 13.64 -19.67
CA MET A 78 28.75 13.85 -21.13
C MET A 78 28.95 12.56 -21.93
N ASN A 79 27.99 12.24 -22.80
CA ASN A 79 28.03 11.03 -23.64
C ASN A 79 29.21 10.92 -24.63
N ALA A 80 29.94 12.02 -24.88
CA ALA A 80 31.05 12.03 -25.83
C ALA A 80 32.37 11.50 -25.29
N TRP A 81 32.60 11.62 -23.98
CA TRP A 81 33.92 11.38 -23.39
C TRP A 81 33.78 10.64 -22.05
N PRO A 82 33.73 9.29 -22.03
CA PRO A 82 33.77 8.56 -20.78
C PRO A 82 35.09 8.86 -20.09
N ASP A 83 35.03 9.56 -18.96
CA ASP A 83 36.20 10.01 -18.22
C ASP A 83 36.25 9.36 -16.83
N LYS A 84 37.01 9.96 -15.90
CA LYS A 84 37.12 9.47 -14.52
C LYS A 84 35.76 9.42 -13.82
N TYR A 85 34.83 10.32 -14.13
CA TYR A 85 33.49 10.33 -13.53
C TYR A 85 32.69 9.08 -13.95
N THR A 86 32.71 8.75 -15.25
CA THR A 86 32.05 7.55 -15.78
C THR A 86 32.65 6.26 -15.23
N ARG A 87 33.97 6.21 -15.06
CA ARG A 87 34.62 5.04 -14.48
C ARG A 87 34.20 4.79 -13.03
N GLU A 88 33.99 5.86 -12.26
CA GLU A 88 33.59 5.76 -10.86
C GLU A 88 32.09 5.42 -10.73
N TYR A 89 31.23 6.07 -11.50
CA TYR A 89 29.78 6.03 -11.28
C TYR A 89 28.98 5.35 -12.41
N GLY A 90 29.66 4.65 -13.32
CA GLY A 90 29.04 4.08 -14.53
C GLY A 90 27.96 3.04 -14.27
N SER A 91 27.94 2.41 -13.09
CA SER A 91 26.91 1.46 -12.66
C SER A 91 25.61 2.10 -12.16
N TYR A 92 25.59 3.43 -11.99
CA TYR A 92 24.46 4.17 -11.40
C TYR A 92 23.61 4.91 -12.46
N TRP A 93 23.49 4.33 -13.65
CA TRP A 93 22.60 4.86 -14.69
C TRP A 93 21.16 4.58 -14.31
N ILE A 94 20.28 5.56 -14.49
CA ILE A 94 18.85 5.43 -14.28
C ILE A 94 18.09 6.15 -15.37
N ALA A 95 16.84 5.76 -15.60
CA ALA A 95 15.91 6.55 -16.37
C ALA A 95 15.20 7.59 -15.48
N SER A 96 14.85 8.73 -16.08
CA SER A 96 14.20 9.81 -15.36
C SER A 96 13.27 10.63 -16.25
N ILE A 97 12.18 11.11 -15.62
CA ILE A 97 11.26 12.11 -16.16
C ILE A 97 11.31 13.31 -15.23
N ARG A 98 11.79 14.45 -15.72
CA ARG A 98 12.05 15.67 -14.91
C ARG A 98 11.43 16.89 -15.57
N ASN A 99 10.73 17.71 -14.78
CA ASN A 99 10.23 18.99 -15.27
C ASN A 99 11.15 20.12 -14.80
N LEU A 100 11.89 20.68 -15.74
CA LEU A 100 12.80 21.81 -15.50
C LEU A 100 12.29 23.10 -16.20
N GLY A 101 10.97 23.24 -16.26
CA GLY A 101 10.26 24.35 -16.89
C GLY A 101 9.60 24.03 -18.24
N ASN A 102 9.63 22.77 -18.68
CA ASN A 102 9.01 22.34 -19.93
C ASN A 102 7.68 21.60 -19.68
N ASN A 103 6.69 22.33 -19.16
CA ASN A 103 5.39 21.78 -18.77
C ASN A 103 4.66 21.08 -19.93
N ALA A 104 4.85 21.56 -21.17
CA ALA A 104 4.20 21.01 -22.35
C ALA A 104 4.61 19.54 -22.64
N TYR A 105 5.78 19.11 -22.15
CA TYR A 105 6.33 17.77 -22.37
C TYR A 105 6.72 17.09 -21.05
N ALA A 106 6.15 17.49 -19.92
CA ALA A 106 6.44 16.91 -18.62
C ALA A 106 5.51 15.75 -18.23
N ASN A 107 4.53 15.43 -19.07
CA ASN A 107 3.50 14.42 -18.83
C ASN A 107 3.48 13.42 -19.99
N GLY A 108 3.55 12.13 -19.68
CA GLY A 108 3.74 11.13 -20.72
C GLY A 108 4.06 9.74 -20.18
N SER A 109 4.61 8.89 -21.03
CA SER A 109 4.97 7.53 -20.65
C SER A 109 6.25 7.05 -21.31
N VAL A 110 6.90 6.08 -20.66
CA VAL A 110 8.05 5.34 -21.15
C VAL A 110 7.68 3.87 -21.05
N THR A 111 7.57 3.18 -22.19
CA THR A 111 6.90 1.88 -22.26
C THR A 111 7.69 0.87 -23.07
N GLN A 112 7.53 -0.42 -22.76
CA GLN A 112 8.07 -1.50 -23.56
C GLN A 112 7.00 -2.57 -23.76
N LYS A 113 6.86 -3.01 -25.01
CA LYS A 113 6.02 -4.14 -25.40
C LYS A 113 6.84 -5.41 -25.40
N VAL A 114 6.29 -6.46 -24.79
CA VAL A 114 6.97 -7.73 -24.52
C VAL A 114 6.03 -8.86 -24.90
N ASN A 115 6.44 -9.73 -25.81
CA ASN A 115 5.71 -10.96 -26.07
C ASN A 115 6.01 -11.97 -24.97
N VAL A 116 5.01 -12.28 -24.15
CA VAL A 116 5.18 -13.22 -23.04
C VAL A 116 5.07 -14.66 -23.54
N LEU A 117 5.62 -15.62 -22.78
CA LEU A 117 5.69 -17.01 -23.23
C LEU A 117 4.41 -17.81 -22.93
N LYS A 118 3.80 -17.56 -21.78
CA LYS A 118 2.64 -18.32 -21.29
C LYS A 118 1.55 -17.41 -20.75
N LYS A 119 0.30 -17.86 -20.82
CA LYS A 119 -0.80 -17.31 -20.04
C LYS A 119 -0.53 -17.45 -18.54
N GLY A 120 -1.16 -16.60 -17.75
CA GLY A 120 -1.09 -16.61 -16.30
C GLY A 120 -0.63 -15.28 -15.71
N TRP A 121 -0.26 -15.30 -14.44
CA TRP A 121 0.11 -14.12 -13.68
C TRP A 121 1.57 -13.75 -13.87
N TYR A 122 1.82 -12.47 -14.10
CA TYR A 122 3.14 -11.87 -14.15
C TYR A 122 3.26 -10.78 -13.09
N ARG A 123 4.34 -10.82 -12.32
CA ARG A 123 4.76 -9.73 -11.45
C ARG A 123 5.68 -8.81 -12.24
N VAL A 124 5.28 -7.56 -12.42
CA VAL A 124 6.11 -6.49 -12.97
C VAL A 124 6.57 -5.64 -11.80
N SER A 125 7.88 -5.42 -11.70
CA SER A 125 8.44 -4.52 -10.69
C SER A 125 9.50 -3.59 -11.26
N CYS A 126 9.75 -2.49 -10.58
CA CYS A 126 10.89 -1.61 -10.82
C CYS A 126 11.30 -0.93 -9.51
N ASP A 127 12.54 -0.47 -9.45
CA ASP A 127 12.93 0.52 -8.46
C ASP A 127 12.54 1.91 -8.96
N GLY A 128 11.91 2.73 -8.12
CA GLY A 128 11.53 4.06 -8.55
C GLY A 128 10.74 4.88 -7.54
N PHE A 129 10.76 6.18 -7.76
CA PHE A 129 9.97 7.15 -7.00
C PHE A 129 9.44 8.27 -7.89
N TYR A 130 8.48 9.01 -7.35
CA TYR A 130 8.17 10.37 -7.81
C TYR A 130 8.30 11.39 -6.67
N SER A 131 8.73 12.58 -7.03
CA SER A 131 9.05 13.70 -6.13
C SER A 131 8.31 14.93 -6.66
N PRO A 132 7.09 15.23 -6.16
CA PRO A 132 6.40 16.44 -6.54
C PRO A 132 7.16 17.66 -6.01
N GLY A 133 7.28 18.68 -6.84
CA GLY A 133 7.65 20.03 -6.42
C GLY A 133 6.58 20.65 -5.52
N ALA A 134 6.91 21.78 -4.89
CA ALA A 134 5.98 22.46 -3.98
C ALA A 134 4.67 22.83 -4.70
N GLY A 135 3.54 22.31 -4.20
CA GLY A 135 2.22 22.54 -4.78
C GLY A 135 1.98 21.88 -6.14
N SER A 136 2.83 20.93 -6.54
CA SER A 136 2.64 20.12 -7.75
C SER A 136 1.60 19.04 -7.54
N ASN A 137 0.91 18.68 -8.63
CA ASN A 137 -0.01 17.54 -8.69
C ASN A 137 0.64 16.28 -9.25
N LEU A 138 1.99 16.25 -9.37
CA LEU A 138 2.73 15.15 -9.96
C LEU A 138 2.32 13.81 -9.36
N LYS A 139 1.97 12.88 -10.26
CA LYS A 139 1.78 11.46 -10.00
C LYS A 139 2.53 10.66 -11.04
N ALA A 140 3.32 9.69 -10.59
CA ALA A 140 3.91 8.68 -11.46
C ALA A 140 3.47 7.30 -11.03
N SER A 141 3.19 6.44 -12.00
CA SER A 141 2.67 5.11 -11.76
C SER A 141 3.42 4.09 -12.61
N ILE A 142 3.76 2.94 -12.01
CA ILE A 142 4.09 1.73 -12.76
C ILE A 142 2.79 1.16 -13.32
N PHE A 143 2.82 0.69 -14.55
CA PHE A 143 1.65 0.07 -15.17
C PHE A 143 2.02 -1.16 -16.00
N ALA A 144 1.02 -2.03 -16.19
CA ALA A 144 1.09 -3.17 -17.10
C ALA A 144 -0.29 -3.39 -17.73
N ASN A 145 -0.32 -3.54 -19.05
CA ASN A 145 -1.55 -3.84 -19.78
C ASN A 145 -1.31 -4.87 -20.90
N VAL A 146 -2.23 -5.81 -21.05
CA VAL A 146 -2.23 -6.73 -22.19
C VAL A 146 -2.90 -6.03 -23.37
N THR A 147 -2.23 -5.99 -24.52
CA THR A 147 -2.73 -5.34 -25.73
C THR A 147 -4.12 -5.87 -26.11
N GLY A 148 -5.11 -4.98 -26.19
CA GLY A 148 -6.49 -5.33 -26.58
C GLY A 148 -7.36 -5.90 -25.46
N SER A 149 -6.83 -6.09 -24.25
CA SER A 149 -7.63 -6.55 -23.11
C SER A 149 -8.36 -5.40 -22.40
N SER A 150 -9.57 -5.68 -21.94
CA SER A 150 -10.35 -4.81 -21.04
C SER A 150 -10.63 -5.46 -19.68
N ASP A 151 -10.09 -6.67 -19.42
CA ASP A 151 -10.14 -7.28 -18.09
C ASP A 151 -9.30 -6.43 -17.13
N GLY A 152 -9.88 -6.00 -16.02
CA GLY A 152 -9.20 -5.17 -15.03
C GLY A 152 -7.93 -5.80 -14.45
N ARG A 153 -7.81 -7.13 -14.43
CA ARG A 153 -6.59 -7.83 -13.99
C ARG A 153 -5.50 -7.83 -15.05
N SER A 154 -5.86 -7.59 -16.30
CA SER A 154 -4.95 -7.44 -17.44
C SER A 154 -4.60 -6.00 -17.73
N VAL A 155 -5.16 -5.03 -17.00
CA VAL A 155 -4.92 -3.59 -17.15
C VAL A 155 -4.78 -2.98 -15.76
N VAL A 156 -3.55 -2.99 -15.24
CA VAL A 156 -3.24 -2.62 -13.85
C VAL A 156 -2.23 -1.49 -13.79
N SER A 157 -2.35 -0.67 -12.76
CA SER A 157 -1.39 0.39 -12.46
C SER A 157 -1.37 0.71 -10.98
N ASN A 158 -0.23 1.12 -10.46
CA ASN A 158 -0.08 1.64 -9.10
C ASN A 158 0.86 2.83 -9.08
N ASP A 159 0.59 3.80 -8.22
CA ASP A 159 1.53 4.90 -7.94
C ASP A 159 2.88 4.34 -7.47
N LEU A 160 3.95 4.94 -7.98
CA LEU A 160 5.29 4.73 -7.47
C LEU A 160 5.38 5.27 -6.04
N ASN A 161 6.40 4.84 -5.31
CA ASN A 161 6.74 5.39 -4.00
C ASN A 161 7.00 6.91 -4.09
N VAL A 162 6.60 7.64 -3.06
CA VAL A 162 6.91 9.07 -2.94
C VAL A 162 8.34 9.22 -2.44
N PHE A 163 9.13 10.11 -3.06
CA PHE A 163 10.49 10.39 -2.62
C PHE A 163 10.52 10.94 -1.19
N GLY A 164 11.25 10.24 -0.31
CA GLY A 164 11.38 10.52 1.12
C GLY A 164 12.22 11.74 1.47
N LYS A 165 12.76 12.46 0.47
CA LYS A 165 13.58 13.67 0.63
C LYS A 165 14.90 13.42 1.39
N GLU A 166 15.48 12.23 1.20
CA GLU A 166 16.76 11.83 1.81
C GLU A 166 17.97 12.57 1.23
N PHE A 167 17.77 13.33 0.15
CA PHE A 167 18.70 14.32 -0.38
C PHE A 167 17.94 15.43 -1.11
N ASN A 168 18.59 16.58 -1.26
CA ASN A 168 18.09 17.71 -2.04
C ASN A 168 18.72 17.72 -3.43
N TYR A 169 18.02 18.35 -4.38
CA TYR A 169 18.51 18.58 -5.74
C TYR A 169 18.02 19.93 -6.26
N THR A 170 18.81 20.58 -7.10
CA THR A 170 18.42 21.79 -7.82
C THR A 170 18.33 21.57 -9.33
N LYS A 171 17.78 22.55 -10.03
CA LYS A 171 17.74 22.58 -11.49
C LYS A 171 19.14 22.60 -12.11
N GLU A 172 20.05 23.35 -11.51
CA GLU A 172 21.45 23.45 -11.91
C GLU A 172 22.14 22.10 -11.78
N GLU A 173 21.92 21.38 -10.66
CA GLU A 173 22.51 20.06 -10.46
C GLU A 173 21.96 19.01 -11.43
N LEU A 174 20.65 19.05 -11.72
CA LEU A 174 20.04 18.13 -12.70
C LEU A 174 20.54 18.41 -14.13
N THR A 175 20.84 19.66 -14.49
CA THR A 175 21.34 20.01 -15.83
C THR A 175 22.86 19.99 -15.95
N LYS A 176 23.61 20.07 -14.84
CA LYS A 176 25.07 20.10 -14.81
C LYS A 176 25.67 18.86 -15.44
N THR A 177 26.50 19.04 -16.45
CA THR A 177 27.35 17.97 -16.99
C THR A 177 28.57 17.77 -16.08
N TYR A 178 28.57 16.68 -15.32
CA TYR A 178 29.65 16.27 -14.44
C TYR A 178 30.81 15.69 -15.27
N LYS A 179 32.04 16.04 -14.88
CA LYS A 179 33.30 15.66 -15.56
C LYS A 179 34.28 15.04 -14.57
N ALA A 180 35.45 14.64 -15.05
CA ALA A 180 36.52 14.06 -14.24
C ALA A 180 36.90 14.89 -12.99
N VAL A 181 36.82 16.22 -13.08
CA VAL A 181 37.10 17.13 -11.95
C VAL A 181 36.01 17.08 -10.86
N ASP A 182 34.81 16.63 -11.21
CA ASP A 182 33.66 16.54 -10.30
C ASP A 182 33.55 15.18 -9.60
N VAL A 183 34.53 14.27 -9.74
CA VAL A 183 34.42 12.88 -9.21
C VAL A 183 34.12 12.81 -7.71
N GLY A 184 34.52 13.82 -6.93
CA GLY A 184 34.17 13.94 -5.50
C GLY A 184 32.73 14.36 -5.22
N THR A 185 31.94 14.67 -6.26
CA THR A 185 30.58 15.20 -6.17
C THR A 185 29.60 14.32 -6.94
N GLU A 186 28.75 13.62 -6.21
CA GLU A 186 27.68 12.80 -6.78
C GLU A 186 26.56 13.67 -7.36
N SER A 187 26.13 13.36 -8.58
CA SER A 187 24.94 13.95 -9.18
C SER A 187 23.67 13.48 -8.47
N PRO A 188 22.54 14.21 -8.61
CA PRO A 188 21.26 13.75 -8.09
C PRO A 188 20.87 12.34 -8.60
N TYR A 189 21.24 12.00 -9.84
CA TYR A 189 20.97 10.70 -10.45
C TYR A 189 21.70 9.57 -9.71
N ILE A 190 22.97 9.76 -9.39
CA ILE A 190 23.77 8.77 -8.65
C ILE A 190 23.20 8.60 -7.24
N LYS A 191 22.83 9.70 -6.58
CA LYS A 191 22.19 9.64 -5.26
C LYS A 191 20.89 8.84 -5.29
N ALA A 192 20.05 9.04 -6.32
CA ALA A 192 18.83 8.25 -6.51
C ALA A 192 19.13 6.76 -6.74
N ALA A 193 20.06 6.43 -7.64
CA ALA A 193 20.46 5.06 -7.93
C ALA A 193 20.96 4.33 -6.67
N LYS A 194 21.78 4.99 -5.83
CA LYS A 194 22.23 4.45 -4.55
C LYS A 194 21.09 4.21 -3.55
N ARG A 195 20.00 4.99 -3.61
CA ARG A 195 18.79 4.72 -2.80
C ARG A 195 18.01 3.52 -3.31
N PHE A 196 18.07 3.22 -4.61
CA PHE A 196 17.47 1.99 -5.15
C PHE A 196 18.18 0.75 -4.58
N GLU A 197 19.51 0.79 -4.42
CA GLU A 197 20.28 -0.30 -3.81
C GLU A 197 19.92 -0.61 -2.35
N THR A 198 19.29 0.32 -1.62
CA THR A 198 18.81 0.06 -0.25
C THR A 198 17.43 -0.61 -0.21
N GLY A 199 16.79 -0.84 -1.36
CA GLY A 199 15.51 -1.56 -1.48
C GLY A 199 14.26 -0.77 -1.03
N ILE A 200 14.40 0.51 -0.68
CA ILE A 200 13.31 1.34 -0.12
C ILE A 200 12.37 1.93 -1.17
N TYR A 201 12.70 1.77 -2.46
CA TYR A 201 11.93 2.28 -3.59
C TYR A 201 11.43 1.18 -4.52
N ASN A 202 11.24 -0.04 -4.02
CA ASN A 202 10.72 -1.14 -4.83
C ASN A 202 9.20 -0.96 -5.08
N ASN A 203 8.78 -1.08 -6.33
CA ASN A 203 7.39 -1.00 -6.74
C ASN A 203 7.02 -2.25 -7.52
N ALA A 204 5.82 -2.78 -7.29
CA ALA A 204 5.37 -3.98 -8.00
C ALA A 204 3.86 -4.00 -8.22
N ILE A 205 3.47 -4.63 -9.33
CA ILE A 205 2.10 -4.91 -9.74
C ILE A 205 2.01 -6.33 -10.27
N LEU A 206 0.81 -6.92 -10.20
CA LEU A 206 0.48 -8.21 -10.78
C LEU A 206 -0.51 -8.00 -11.91
N VAL A 207 -0.18 -8.58 -13.07
CA VAL A 207 -1.00 -8.53 -14.28
C VAL A 207 -1.28 -9.95 -14.74
N TYR A 208 -2.50 -10.23 -15.13
CA TYR A 208 -2.89 -11.51 -15.72
C TYR A 208 -2.82 -11.42 -17.24
N VAL A 209 -2.14 -12.39 -17.86
CA VAL A 209 -2.09 -12.58 -19.31
C VAL A 209 -3.06 -13.70 -19.71
N PRO A 210 -4.04 -13.44 -20.59
CA PRO A 210 -5.10 -14.41 -20.88
C PRO A 210 -4.68 -15.54 -21.83
N ALA A 211 -3.76 -15.31 -22.77
CA ALA A 211 -3.28 -16.33 -23.70
C ALA A 211 -1.74 -16.38 -23.83
N ASP A 212 -1.24 -17.55 -24.22
CA ASP A 212 0.18 -17.74 -24.54
C ASP A 212 0.57 -16.84 -25.72
N GLY A 213 1.72 -16.17 -25.64
CA GLY A 213 2.21 -15.31 -26.72
C GLY A 213 1.64 -13.91 -26.75
N ASP A 214 0.68 -13.57 -25.88
CA ASP A 214 0.09 -12.23 -25.83
C ASP A 214 1.14 -11.14 -25.55
N GLU A 215 0.90 -9.95 -26.10
CA GLU A 215 1.76 -8.79 -25.92
C GLU A 215 1.42 -8.06 -24.62
N LEU A 216 2.37 -8.05 -23.69
CA LEU A 216 2.31 -7.29 -22.45
C LEU A 216 3.06 -5.96 -22.62
N ASN A 217 2.37 -4.85 -22.36
CA ASN A 217 2.95 -3.51 -22.38
C ASN A 217 3.17 -3.03 -20.94
N ILE A 218 4.44 -2.79 -20.58
CA ILE A 218 4.85 -2.34 -19.24
C ILE A 218 5.53 -0.97 -19.30
N GLY A 219 5.53 -0.23 -18.19
CA GLY A 219 6.31 1.00 -18.13
C GLY A 219 5.94 1.93 -16.98
N ILE A 220 6.41 3.17 -17.11
CA ILE A 220 6.08 4.28 -16.22
C ILE A 220 5.19 5.28 -16.96
N LYS A 221 4.17 5.78 -16.27
CA LYS A 221 3.32 6.89 -16.72
C LYS A 221 3.41 8.04 -15.73
N VAL A 222 3.60 9.25 -16.22
CA VAL A 222 3.63 10.49 -15.44
C VAL A 222 2.47 11.37 -15.85
N SER A 223 1.79 11.93 -14.85
CA SER A 223 0.68 12.88 -15.00
C SER A 223 0.74 13.96 -13.91
N GLY A 224 0.07 15.08 -14.13
CA GLY A 224 0.03 16.18 -13.16
C GLY A 224 1.36 16.89 -12.93
N SER A 225 2.40 16.63 -13.75
CA SER A 225 3.65 17.37 -13.65
C SER A 225 3.49 18.75 -14.25
N ASP A 226 3.43 19.77 -13.40
CA ASP A 226 3.13 21.15 -13.77
C ASP A 226 4.05 22.17 -13.09
N LYS A 227 4.97 21.72 -12.23
CA LYS A 227 5.94 22.57 -11.53
C LYS A 227 7.38 22.19 -11.87
N GLU A 228 8.25 23.18 -11.78
CA GLU A 228 9.69 22.96 -11.82
C GLU A 228 10.13 22.08 -10.63
N LEU A 229 11.13 21.23 -10.85
CA LEU A 229 11.67 20.25 -9.89
C LEU A 229 10.76 19.04 -9.62
N ASP A 230 9.64 18.90 -10.33
CA ASP A 230 8.96 17.61 -10.43
C ASP A 230 9.92 16.59 -11.04
N TRP A 231 10.07 15.45 -10.36
CA TRP A 231 11.01 14.44 -10.79
C TRP A 231 10.51 13.03 -10.50
N THR A 232 10.55 12.19 -11.52
CA THR A 232 10.34 10.74 -11.42
C THR A 232 11.63 10.06 -11.84
N ALA A 233 12.13 9.14 -11.02
CA ALA A 233 13.34 8.37 -11.28
C ALA A 233 12.99 6.89 -11.17
N PHE A 234 13.54 6.06 -12.07
CA PHE A 234 13.25 4.63 -12.08
C PHE A 234 14.36 3.84 -12.79
N ASP A 235 14.48 2.57 -12.39
CA ASP A 235 15.45 1.62 -12.89
C ASP A 235 15.02 0.16 -12.59
N ASN A 236 15.81 -0.82 -13.05
CA ASN A 236 15.74 -2.24 -12.64
C ASN A 236 14.34 -2.83 -12.85
N PHE A 237 13.81 -2.73 -14.07
CA PHE A 237 12.56 -3.40 -14.41
C PHE A 237 12.73 -4.91 -14.38
N GLN A 238 11.86 -5.60 -13.63
CA GLN A 238 11.86 -7.04 -13.54
C GLN A 238 10.50 -7.60 -13.92
N LEU A 239 10.53 -8.72 -14.62
CA LEU A 239 9.34 -9.48 -14.99
C LEU A 239 9.49 -10.90 -14.44
N LYS A 240 8.55 -11.34 -13.61
CA LYS A 240 8.54 -12.70 -13.06
C LYS A 240 7.22 -13.38 -13.38
N TYR A 241 7.26 -14.63 -13.82
CA TYR A 241 6.07 -15.44 -14.08
C TYR A 241 5.67 -16.23 -12.84
N CYS A 242 4.45 -16.00 -12.35
CA CYS A 242 3.92 -16.55 -11.09
C CYS A 242 3.02 -17.78 -11.28
N GLY A 243 2.87 -18.27 -12.52
CA GLY A 243 1.96 -19.37 -12.85
C GLY A 243 0.54 -18.91 -13.14
N ASP A 244 -0.34 -19.87 -13.42
CA ASP A 244 -1.74 -19.61 -13.80
C ASP A 244 -2.70 -19.77 -12.61
N ASN A 245 -2.23 -20.38 -11.51
CA ASN A 245 -3.06 -20.68 -10.35
C ASN A 245 -3.33 -19.43 -9.48
N ASP A 246 -4.59 -19.26 -9.11
CA ASP A 246 -5.05 -18.23 -8.19
C ASP A 246 -5.85 -18.81 -7.01
N MET A 247 -6.10 -17.97 -6.01
CA MET A 247 -6.99 -18.23 -4.88
C MET A 247 -7.87 -17.02 -4.67
N LEU A 248 -9.16 -17.22 -4.43
CA LEU A 248 -10.11 -16.15 -4.12
C LEU A 248 -10.42 -16.16 -2.62
N LEU A 249 -10.30 -15.00 -1.98
CA LEU A 249 -10.82 -14.71 -0.65
C LEU A 249 -11.81 -13.56 -0.75
N ASP A 250 -13.07 -13.81 -0.38
CA ASP A 250 -14.16 -12.85 -0.53
C ASP A 250 -14.89 -12.56 0.79
N GLU A 251 -14.88 -11.28 1.20
CA GLU A 251 -15.44 -10.81 2.47
C GLU A 251 -16.95 -10.96 2.58
N ASP A 252 -17.65 -11.15 1.45
CA ASP A 252 -19.10 -11.26 1.39
C ASP A 252 -19.61 -12.71 1.50
N GLN A 253 -18.72 -13.71 1.41
CA GLN A 253 -19.07 -15.13 1.53
C GLN A 253 -19.53 -15.48 2.93
N THR A 254 -20.70 -16.12 3.06
CA THR A 254 -21.33 -16.48 4.34
C THR A 254 -20.98 -17.89 4.82
N SER A 255 -20.10 -18.60 4.12
CA SER A 255 -19.66 -19.96 4.44
C SER A 255 -18.23 -20.17 3.94
N LEU A 256 -17.49 -21.09 4.56
CA LEU A 256 -16.17 -21.54 4.07
C LEU A 256 -16.26 -22.61 2.98
N ASP A 257 -17.48 -23.00 2.60
CA ASP A 257 -17.74 -23.99 1.54
C ASP A 257 -17.06 -23.59 0.22
N TYR A 258 -17.13 -22.31 -0.17
CA TYR A 258 -16.45 -21.82 -1.38
C TYR A 258 -14.92 -22.02 -1.31
N LEU A 259 -14.31 -21.86 -0.13
CA LEU A 259 -12.87 -22.02 0.05
C LEU A 259 -12.47 -23.49 -0.09
N THR A 260 -13.27 -24.39 0.45
CA THR A 260 -13.08 -25.85 0.30
C THR A 260 -13.22 -26.28 -1.16
N LYS A 261 -14.21 -25.75 -1.86
CA LYS A 261 -14.52 -26.06 -3.26
C LYS A 261 -13.55 -25.46 -4.29
N GLN A 262 -12.67 -24.54 -3.87
CA GLN A 262 -11.54 -24.13 -4.70
C GLN A 262 -10.47 -25.23 -4.85
N ALA A 263 -10.54 -26.31 -4.07
CA ALA A 263 -9.64 -27.46 -4.15
C ALA A 263 -8.15 -27.09 -4.10
N LEU A 264 -7.82 -26.14 -3.22
CA LEU A 264 -6.47 -25.63 -3.05
C LEU A 264 -5.58 -26.67 -2.39
N VAL A 265 -4.34 -26.78 -2.86
CA VAL A 265 -3.34 -27.71 -2.34
C VAL A 265 -2.40 -26.94 -1.39
N PRO A 266 -2.27 -27.35 -0.12
CA PRO A 266 -1.48 -26.63 0.89
C PRO A 266 0.01 -26.45 0.60
N THR A 267 0.57 -27.20 -0.35
CA THR A 267 1.99 -27.12 -0.75
C THR A 267 2.21 -26.26 -2.00
N ASN A 268 1.15 -25.66 -2.54
CA ASN A 268 1.21 -24.84 -3.73
C ASN A 268 1.17 -23.35 -3.41
N ALA A 269 1.86 -22.58 -4.24
CA ALA A 269 1.74 -21.14 -4.29
C ALA A 269 0.58 -20.72 -5.22
N TYR A 270 -0.16 -19.69 -4.81
CA TYR A 270 -1.27 -19.10 -5.56
C TYR A 270 -1.11 -17.58 -5.64
N THR A 271 -1.59 -16.98 -6.73
CA THR A 271 -1.92 -15.55 -6.72
C THR A 271 -3.24 -15.35 -5.98
N LEU A 272 -3.19 -14.74 -4.79
CA LEU A 272 -4.36 -14.41 -4.00
C LEU A 272 -5.09 -13.20 -4.61
N ILE A 273 -6.37 -13.37 -4.90
CA ILE A 273 -7.36 -12.34 -5.18
C ILE A 273 -8.12 -12.10 -3.88
N LEU A 274 -7.87 -10.96 -3.23
CA LEU A 274 -8.45 -10.58 -1.95
C LEU A 274 -9.51 -9.50 -2.15
N LYS A 275 -10.78 -9.88 -2.05
CA LYS A 275 -11.90 -8.93 -1.96
C LYS A 275 -12.11 -8.54 -0.51
N ARG A 276 -11.55 -7.37 -0.16
CA ARG A 276 -11.69 -6.73 1.16
C ARG A 276 -11.84 -5.22 0.98
N THR A 277 -12.92 -4.64 1.51
CA THR A 277 -13.15 -3.19 1.46
C THR A 277 -12.32 -2.48 2.53
N ILE A 278 -11.24 -1.81 2.13
CA ILE A 278 -10.35 -1.02 3.00
C ILE A 278 -10.25 0.39 2.43
N LYS A 279 -10.29 1.41 3.29
CA LYS A 279 -10.06 2.81 2.89
C LYS A 279 -8.62 3.21 3.17
N THR A 280 -7.97 3.77 2.15
CA THR A 280 -6.60 4.28 2.24
C THR A 280 -6.46 5.38 3.29
N GLY A 281 -5.38 5.32 4.06
CA GLY A 281 -5.07 6.27 5.14
C GLY A 281 -5.86 6.07 6.44
N LEU A 282 -6.83 5.14 6.48
CA LEU A 282 -7.63 4.88 7.67
C LEU A 282 -7.27 3.54 8.31
N TRP A 283 -7.34 3.47 9.64
CA TRP A 283 -7.19 2.19 10.35
C TRP A 283 -8.35 1.26 10.03
N SER A 284 -8.04 -0.01 9.80
CA SER A 284 -8.99 -1.08 9.54
C SER A 284 -8.52 -2.36 10.22
N SER A 285 -9.45 -3.19 10.69
CA SER A 285 -9.10 -4.53 11.15
C SER A 285 -8.89 -5.48 9.96
N ILE A 286 -7.95 -6.39 10.12
CA ILE A 286 -7.64 -7.43 9.13
C ILE A 286 -7.27 -8.74 9.82
N THR A 287 -7.81 -9.83 9.28
CA THR A 287 -7.35 -11.19 9.54
C THR A 287 -7.48 -11.99 8.27
N LEU A 288 -6.52 -12.88 8.00
CA LEU A 288 -6.46 -13.67 6.78
C LEU A 288 -6.20 -15.13 7.14
N PRO A 289 -6.69 -16.10 6.37
CA PRO A 289 -6.42 -17.52 6.59
C PRO A 289 -5.06 -17.97 6.02
N VAL A 290 -4.24 -17.01 5.59
CA VAL A 290 -2.96 -17.20 4.89
C VAL A 290 -1.88 -16.39 5.60
N SER A 291 -0.62 -16.74 5.36
CA SER A 291 0.52 -15.95 5.80
C SER A 291 0.94 -14.94 4.72
N LEU A 292 1.36 -13.74 5.12
CA LEU A 292 2.04 -12.78 4.25
C LEU A 292 3.40 -12.38 4.82
N THR A 293 4.41 -12.32 3.95
CA THR A 293 5.70 -11.68 4.22
C THR A 293 5.56 -10.16 4.24
N ALA A 294 6.52 -9.45 4.82
CA ALA A 294 6.56 -7.99 4.79
C ALA A 294 6.60 -7.45 3.35
N ALA A 295 7.34 -8.10 2.44
CA ALA A 295 7.37 -7.74 1.03
C ALA A 295 5.99 -7.87 0.36
N GLN A 296 5.26 -8.96 0.62
CA GLN A 296 3.90 -9.15 0.10
C GLN A 296 2.93 -8.12 0.68
N PHE A 297 3.00 -7.87 1.99
CA PHE A 297 2.17 -6.88 2.68
C PHE A 297 2.40 -5.48 2.11
N LYS A 298 3.66 -5.04 2.00
CA LYS A 298 4.01 -3.71 1.45
C LYS A 298 3.69 -3.59 -0.04
N THR A 299 3.86 -4.66 -0.82
CA THR A 299 3.44 -4.66 -2.23
C THR A 299 1.94 -4.40 -2.35
N ALA A 300 1.12 -5.11 -1.58
CA ALA A 300 -0.34 -5.03 -1.65
C ALA A 300 -0.92 -3.75 -1.04
N PHE A 301 -0.40 -3.32 0.11
CA PHE A 301 -0.98 -2.25 0.93
C PHE A 301 -0.14 -0.96 0.96
N GLY A 302 1.08 -1.00 0.42
CA GLY A 302 1.98 0.14 0.29
C GLY A 302 3.22 0.07 1.19
N GLU A 303 4.31 0.67 0.73
CA GLU A 303 5.60 0.66 1.43
C GLU A 303 5.54 1.34 2.81
N GLN A 304 4.65 2.32 2.96
CA GLN A 304 4.42 3.07 4.19
C GLN A 304 3.19 2.56 4.97
N ALA A 305 2.63 1.40 4.59
CA ALA A 305 1.54 0.78 5.31
C ALA A 305 1.97 0.41 6.72
N LYS A 306 1.03 0.46 7.66
CA LYS A 306 1.26 0.10 9.07
C LYS A 306 0.47 -1.14 9.43
N LEU A 307 1.04 -1.94 10.32
CA LEU A 307 0.44 -3.14 10.88
C LEU A 307 0.68 -3.18 12.38
N ALA A 308 -0.32 -3.55 13.16
CA ALA A 308 -0.20 -3.66 14.61
C ALA A 308 -1.07 -4.80 15.15
N ARG A 309 -0.65 -5.37 16.29
CA ARG A 309 -1.36 -6.45 16.99
C ARG A 309 -1.73 -6.03 18.41
N LEU A 310 -2.77 -6.63 18.97
CA LEU A 310 -3.23 -6.27 20.31
C LEU A 310 -2.17 -6.66 21.35
N LYS A 311 -1.78 -5.69 22.17
CA LYS A 311 -0.90 -5.93 23.33
C LYS A 311 -1.72 -6.13 24.61
N GLY A 312 -2.81 -5.38 24.76
CA GLY A 312 -3.74 -5.48 25.88
C GLY A 312 -4.03 -4.13 26.52
N GLN A 313 -4.39 -4.13 27.80
CA GLN A 313 -4.57 -2.89 28.56
C GLN A 313 -3.21 -2.23 28.82
N ASP A 314 -3.16 -0.91 28.70
CA ASP A 314 -2.00 -0.14 29.09
C ASP A 314 -1.77 -0.22 30.60
N THR A 315 -0.53 -0.50 31.01
CA THR A 315 -0.17 -0.71 32.42
C THR A 315 -0.23 0.55 33.27
N ALA A 316 -0.11 1.74 32.67
CA ALA A 316 -0.12 3.02 33.37
C ALA A 316 -1.49 3.71 33.30
N ILE A 317 -2.28 3.46 32.24
CA ILE A 317 -3.58 4.09 32.02
C ILE A 317 -4.66 3.00 31.82
N PRO A 318 -5.40 2.63 32.88
CA PRO A 318 -6.44 1.60 32.82
C PRO A 318 -7.53 1.82 31.77
N SER A 319 -7.83 3.06 31.41
CA SER A 319 -8.84 3.37 30.38
C SER A 319 -8.30 3.27 28.94
N ARG A 320 -7.11 2.69 28.73
CA ARG A 320 -6.44 2.64 27.43
C ARG A 320 -6.09 1.21 27.03
N ILE A 321 -6.37 0.87 25.78
CA ILE A 321 -5.92 -0.35 25.11
C ILE A 321 -4.78 -0.01 24.17
N ASP A 322 -3.69 -0.78 24.27
CA ASP A 322 -2.49 -0.58 23.49
C ASP A 322 -2.35 -1.67 22.41
N PHE A 323 -1.93 -1.24 21.24
CA PHE A 323 -1.47 -2.09 20.15
C PHE A 323 0.03 -1.90 19.99
N GLU A 324 0.74 -2.95 19.64
CA GLU A 324 2.16 -2.86 19.29
C GLU A 324 2.36 -2.97 17.78
N LYS A 325 3.25 -2.12 17.24
CA LYS A 325 3.61 -2.19 15.81
C LYS A 325 4.28 -3.51 15.48
N VAL A 326 3.93 -4.06 14.31
CA VAL A 326 4.66 -5.15 13.69
C VAL A 326 5.81 -4.57 12.88
N ASP A 327 7.02 -5.08 13.05
CA ASP A 327 8.19 -4.67 12.27
C ASP A 327 8.07 -5.16 10.81
N LEU A 328 8.14 -4.22 9.86
CA LEU A 328 8.06 -4.46 8.42
C LEU A 328 9.40 -4.23 7.69
N SER A 329 10.50 -4.07 8.45
CA SER A 329 11.82 -3.76 7.89
C SER A 329 12.45 -4.94 7.14
N ASN A 330 12.27 -6.16 7.65
CA ASN A 330 12.74 -7.38 7.00
C ASN A 330 11.71 -7.89 6.00
N ASN A 331 11.96 -7.68 4.71
CA ASN A 331 11.09 -8.08 3.59
C ASN A 331 10.69 -9.57 3.62
N ASP A 332 11.55 -10.45 4.13
CA ASP A 332 11.32 -11.90 4.15
C ASP A 332 10.57 -12.37 5.40
N ALA A 333 10.44 -11.52 6.42
CA ALA A 333 9.74 -11.89 7.66
C ALA A 333 8.25 -12.08 7.40
N THR A 334 7.66 -13.13 8.01
CA THR A 334 6.20 -13.30 8.06
C THR A 334 5.61 -12.28 9.04
N VAL A 335 4.72 -11.43 8.55
CA VAL A 335 4.13 -10.31 9.32
C VAL A 335 2.63 -10.46 9.53
N ILE A 336 1.94 -11.14 8.61
CA ILE A 336 0.60 -11.66 8.84
C ILE A 336 0.71 -13.17 8.96
N GLU A 337 0.26 -13.71 10.07
CA GLU A 337 0.14 -15.15 10.29
C GLU A 337 -1.31 -15.62 10.05
N PRO A 338 -1.52 -16.88 9.63
CA PRO A 338 -2.86 -17.41 9.41
C PRO A 338 -3.74 -17.31 10.66
N CYS A 339 -4.95 -16.77 10.49
CA CYS A 339 -5.96 -16.61 11.54
C CYS A 339 -5.46 -15.87 12.79
N LYS A 340 -4.51 -14.96 12.64
CA LYS A 340 -4.16 -13.97 13.66
C LYS A 340 -4.86 -12.64 13.40
N LEU A 341 -4.98 -11.83 14.45
CA LEU A 341 -5.80 -10.64 14.46
C LEU A 341 -4.92 -9.39 14.45
N TYR A 342 -5.18 -8.50 13.51
CA TYR A 342 -4.41 -7.28 13.34
C TYR A 342 -5.30 -6.07 13.09
N ILE A 343 -4.72 -4.90 13.28
CA ILE A 343 -5.17 -3.65 12.68
C ILE A 343 -4.10 -3.17 11.70
N MET A 344 -4.53 -2.54 10.62
CA MET A 344 -3.64 -2.02 9.59
C MET A 344 -4.11 -0.65 9.07
N GLN A 345 -3.16 0.11 8.51
CA GLN A 345 -3.42 1.32 7.76
C GLN A 345 -2.75 1.17 6.39
N THR A 346 -3.56 1.03 5.33
CA THR A 346 -3.06 0.93 3.95
C THR A 346 -2.74 2.31 3.40
N THR A 347 -1.67 2.42 2.62
CA THR A 347 -1.34 3.63 1.83
C THR A 347 -1.60 3.43 0.34
N ARG A 348 -2.04 2.23 -0.07
CA ARG A 348 -2.44 1.90 -1.44
C ARG A 348 -3.89 1.47 -1.54
N ASN A 349 -4.52 1.89 -2.64
CA ASN A 349 -5.79 1.35 -3.09
C ASN A 349 -5.58 -0.07 -3.63
N ALA A 350 -6.69 -0.79 -3.85
CA ALA A 350 -6.69 -2.03 -4.61
C ALA A 350 -6.12 -1.81 -6.02
N ASN A 351 -5.27 -2.73 -6.48
CA ASN A 351 -4.57 -2.60 -7.76
C ASN A 351 -5.42 -3.02 -8.98
N VAL A 352 -6.57 -3.65 -8.76
CA VAL A 352 -7.58 -3.88 -9.80
C VAL A 352 -8.80 -3.03 -9.47
N GLU A 353 -9.04 -2.01 -10.28
CA GLU A 353 -9.99 -0.94 -9.97
C GLU A 353 -11.36 -1.11 -10.64
N ALA A 354 -11.43 -1.87 -11.73
CA ALA A 354 -12.64 -2.02 -12.53
C ALA A 354 -12.88 -3.47 -12.98
N GLY A 355 -14.11 -3.75 -13.39
CA GLY A 355 -14.54 -5.06 -13.87
C GLY A 355 -14.82 -6.05 -12.75
N SER A 356 -14.85 -7.33 -13.12
CA SER A 356 -15.17 -8.43 -12.22
C SER A 356 -14.22 -9.60 -12.45
N TYR A 357 -14.05 -10.42 -11.42
CA TYR A 357 -13.35 -11.69 -11.51
C TYR A 357 -14.31 -12.81 -11.14
N SER A 358 -14.36 -13.86 -11.95
CA SER A 358 -15.14 -15.07 -11.68
C SER A 358 -14.24 -16.28 -11.62
N LYS A 359 -14.38 -17.05 -10.54
CA LYS A 359 -13.71 -18.32 -10.35
C LYS A 359 -14.69 -19.47 -10.44
N ARG A 360 -14.39 -20.45 -11.29
CA ARG A 360 -15.13 -21.72 -11.33
C ARG A 360 -14.60 -22.65 -10.24
N LEU A 361 -15.51 -23.22 -9.46
CA LEU A 361 -15.23 -24.16 -8.38
C LEU A 361 -15.28 -25.61 -8.88
N ASN A 362 -14.79 -26.56 -8.06
CA ASN A 362 -14.70 -27.97 -8.42
C ASN A 362 -16.06 -28.65 -8.66
N ASP A 363 -17.13 -28.14 -8.06
CA ASP A 363 -18.51 -28.57 -8.27
C ASP A 363 -19.18 -27.92 -9.50
N GLY A 364 -18.44 -27.09 -10.24
CA GLY A 364 -18.91 -26.38 -11.43
C GLY A 364 -19.61 -25.05 -11.14
N SER A 365 -19.88 -24.71 -9.88
CA SER A 365 -20.41 -23.40 -9.49
C SER A 365 -19.37 -22.28 -9.71
N GLN A 366 -19.81 -21.02 -9.66
CA GLN A 366 -18.94 -19.86 -9.81
C GLN A 366 -19.06 -18.92 -8.63
N VAL A 367 -17.94 -18.33 -8.23
CA VAL A 367 -17.88 -17.22 -7.29
C VAL A 367 -17.36 -16.00 -8.03
N THR A 368 -18.09 -14.90 -7.95
CA THR A 368 -17.76 -13.65 -8.65
C THR A 368 -17.52 -12.54 -7.65
N VAL A 369 -16.42 -11.82 -7.81
CA VAL A 369 -16.14 -10.59 -7.06
C VAL A 369 -16.04 -9.40 -8.00
N GLN A 370 -16.56 -8.26 -7.55
CA GLN A 370 -16.44 -6.99 -8.25
C GLN A 370 -15.19 -6.26 -7.77
N ALA A 371 -14.49 -5.61 -8.69
CA ALA A 371 -13.49 -4.62 -8.32
C ALA A 371 -14.12 -3.53 -7.42
N PRO A 372 -13.36 -2.89 -6.52
CA PRO A 372 -11.94 -3.08 -6.29
C PRO A 372 -11.58 -4.35 -5.50
N TYR A 373 -10.45 -4.98 -5.83
CA TYR A 373 -9.82 -6.06 -5.04
C TYR A 373 -8.29 -6.06 -5.19
N TYR A 374 -7.60 -6.62 -4.19
CA TYR A 374 -6.15 -6.73 -4.17
C TYR A 374 -5.68 -8.03 -4.80
N THR A 375 -4.52 -8.02 -5.45
CA THR A 375 -3.82 -9.23 -5.87
C THR A 375 -2.48 -9.36 -5.18
N ILE A 376 -2.15 -10.55 -4.66
CA ILE A 376 -0.92 -10.81 -3.91
C ILE A 376 -0.32 -12.13 -4.41
N ASN A 377 0.94 -12.12 -4.85
CA ASN A 377 1.58 -13.31 -5.41
C ASN A 377 2.11 -14.24 -4.33
N ASN A 378 2.29 -15.52 -4.69
CA ASN A 378 3.00 -16.51 -3.89
C ASN A 378 2.41 -16.73 -2.48
N VAL A 379 1.08 -16.84 -2.41
CA VAL A 379 0.34 -17.05 -1.16
C VAL A 379 -0.11 -18.51 -1.05
N VAL A 380 -0.11 -19.02 0.17
CA VAL A 380 -0.46 -20.42 0.48
C VAL A 380 -1.60 -20.44 1.47
N LEU A 381 -2.60 -21.28 1.22
CA LEU A 381 -3.61 -21.64 2.21
C LEU A 381 -3.21 -22.98 2.86
N PRO A 382 -2.66 -22.98 4.09
CA PRO A 382 -2.18 -24.21 4.71
C PRO A 382 -3.32 -25.16 5.08
N THR A 383 -4.43 -24.61 5.56
CA THR A 383 -5.62 -25.36 5.99
C THR A 383 -6.87 -24.49 5.86
N VAL A 384 -8.02 -25.12 5.69
CA VAL A 384 -9.31 -24.40 5.81
C VAL A 384 -9.47 -23.92 7.27
N PRO A 385 -9.73 -22.62 7.50
CA PRO A 385 -9.77 -22.05 8.84
C PRO A 385 -11.07 -22.40 9.57
N SER A 386 -11.18 -22.05 10.85
CA SER A 386 -12.49 -21.90 11.50
C SER A 386 -13.16 -20.58 11.07
N PRO A 387 -14.50 -20.54 10.92
CA PRO A 387 -15.19 -19.32 10.54
C PRO A 387 -14.96 -18.15 11.50
N ILE A 388 -14.99 -18.43 12.82
CA ILE A 388 -14.82 -17.47 13.90
C ILE A 388 -13.75 -17.99 14.85
N PHE A 389 -12.90 -17.11 15.36
CA PHE A 389 -11.83 -17.43 16.30
C PHE A 389 -11.54 -16.22 17.18
N ARG A 390 -10.84 -16.47 18.28
CA ARG A 390 -10.48 -15.44 19.27
C ARG A 390 -9.12 -15.73 19.88
N GLU A 391 -8.44 -14.67 20.26
CA GLU A 391 -7.23 -14.76 21.07
C GLU A 391 -7.57 -15.08 22.54
N ASN A 392 -6.55 -15.40 23.32
CA ASN A 392 -6.69 -15.53 24.76
C ASN A 392 -7.16 -14.20 25.37
N ALA A 393 -7.89 -14.28 26.48
CA ALA A 393 -8.35 -13.07 27.17
C ALA A 393 -7.19 -12.26 27.74
N HIS A 394 -7.21 -10.96 27.51
CA HIS A 394 -6.31 -10.00 28.13
C HIS A 394 -7.01 -9.44 29.36
N GLN A 395 -6.45 -9.68 30.54
CA GLN A 395 -7.00 -9.16 31.78
C GLN A 395 -7.00 -7.63 31.77
N THR A 396 -8.06 -7.04 32.31
CA THR A 396 -8.18 -5.59 32.48
C THR A 396 -8.61 -5.25 33.89
N THR A 397 -8.16 -4.10 34.38
CA THR A 397 -8.61 -3.53 35.66
C THR A 397 -9.96 -2.79 35.55
N THR A 398 -10.62 -2.86 34.39
CA THR A 398 -11.94 -2.25 34.17
C THR A 398 -13.06 -3.18 34.64
N VAL A 399 -14.31 -2.68 34.65
CA VAL A 399 -15.49 -3.46 35.01
C VAL A 399 -15.71 -4.69 34.11
N SER A 400 -15.10 -4.73 32.92
CA SER A 400 -15.12 -5.88 32.03
C SER A 400 -14.35 -7.08 32.59
N GLY A 401 -13.38 -6.87 33.47
CA GLY A 401 -12.46 -7.90 33.98
C GLY A 401 -11.46 -8.39 32.93
N ASP A 402 -11.87 -8.58 31.68
CA ASP A 402 -11.01 -8.86 30.54
C ASP A 402 -11.58 -8.35 29.21
N ILE A 403 -10.74 -8.40 28.18
CA ILE A 403 -11.11 -8.21 26.78
C ILE A 403 -10.57 -9.36 25.93
N GLN A 404 -11.24 -9.64 24.82
CA GLN A 404 -10.80 -10.65 23.84
C GLN A 404 -10.75 -10.06 22.45
N PHE A 405 -9.63 -10.19 21.76
CA PHE A 405 -9.59 -9.90 20.33
C PHE A 405 -10.20 -11.08 19.58
N CYS A 406 -11.18 -10.81 18.73
CA CYS A 406 -11.93 -11.80 17.97
C CYS A 406 -11.90 -11.48 16.48
N GLY A 407 -12.09 -12.48 15.63
CA GLY A 407 -12.17 -12.30 14.18
C GLY A 407 -13.01 -13.35 13.47
N THR A 408 -13.35 -13.05 12.22
CA THR A 408 -14.08 -13.95 11.32
C THR A 408 -13.45 -14.00 9.93
N GLN A 409 -13.44 -15.18 9.31
CA GLN A 409 -13.03 -15.35 7.90
C GLN A 409 -14.20 -15.19 6.92
N ILE A 410 -15.43 -15.17 7.42
CA ILE A 410 -16.65 -15.14 6.59
C ILE A 410 -17.60 -14.02 7.03
N ASN A 411 -18.54 -13.66 6.15
CA ASN A 411 -19.63 -12.75 6.42
C ASN A 411 -20.65 -13.37 7.39
N GLN A 412 -20.69 -12.83 8.59
CA GLN A 412 -21.61 -13.21 9.66
C GLN A 412 -22.82 -12.29 9.59
N THR A 413 -23.90 -12.78 8.98
CA THR A 413 -25.17 -12.03 8.83
C THR A 413 -25.97 -11.97 10.13
N THR A 414 -25.74 -12.92 11.04
CA THR A 414 -26.23 -12.87 12.41
C THR A 414 -25.38 -11.93 13.27
N THR A 415 -25.97 -11.35 14.31
CA THR A 415 -25.28 -10.44 15.22
C THR A 415 -24.35 -11.20 16.17
N ILE A 416 -23.13 -11.51 15.71
CA ILE A 416 -22.13 -12.26 16.49
C ILE A 416 -21.22 -11.38 17.33
N ILE A 417 -21.09 -10.08 16.99
CA ILE A 417 -20.35 -9.13 17.82
C ILE A 417 -21.26 -8.78 18.98
N PRO A 418 -20.90 -9.07 20.23
CA PRO A 418 -21.73 -8.71 21.38
C PRO A 418 -21.94 -7.20 21.49
N ALA A 419 -23.02 -6.79 22.16
CA ALA A 419 -23.13 -5.42 22.65
C ALA A 419 -21.92 -5.10 23.55
N HIS A 420 -21.59 -3.82 23.68
CA HIS A 420 -20.47 -3.35 24.50
C HIS A 420 -19.09 -3.88 24.06
N SER A 421 -18.96 -4.19 22.76
CA SER A 421 -17.69 -4.52 22.11
C SER A 421 -17.07 -3.29 21.46
N TYR A 422 -15.81 -3.36 21.07
CA TYR A 422 -15.13 -2.33 20.29
C TYR A 422 -14.88 -2.77 18.85
N VAL A 423 -15.25 -1.91 17.90
CA VAL A 423 -15.09 -2.14 16.46
C VAL A 423 -14.39 -0.96 15.80
N LEU A 424 -13.61 -1.22 14.75
CA LEU A 424 -13.08 -0.17 13.89
C LEU A 424 -14.11 0.21 12.82
N GLY A 425 -14.49 1.49 12.80
CA GLY A 425 -15.45 2.03 11.84
C GLY A 425 -14.87 2.09 10.44
N ALA A 426 -15.51 1.41 9.49
CA ALA A 426 -15.06 1.39 8.09
C ALA A 426 -15.14 2.77 7.39
N LYS A 427 -15.87 3.74 7.96
CA LYS A 427 -16.07 5.06 7.34
C LYS A 427 -14.92 6.02 7.62
N ASP A 428 -14.38 6.00 8.83
CA ASP A 428 -13.45 7.00 9.38
C ASP A 428 -12.25 6.38 10.11
N GLY A 429 -12.18 5.06 10.22
CA GLY A 429 -11.08 4.34 10.86
C GLY A 429 -10.99 4.54 12.37
N LYS A 430 -12.06 5.01 13.02
CA LYS A 430 -12.08 5.23 14.47
C LYS A 430 -12.61 4.03 15.22
N TRP A 431 -12.21 3.91 16.48
CA TRP A 431 -12.79 2.93 17.39
C TRP A 431 -14.15 3.39 17.89
N TYR A 432 -15.09 2.45 17.87
CA TYR A 432 -16.46 2.63 18.33
C TYR A 432 -16.82 1.57 19.35
N HIS A 433 -17.48 2.00 20.42
CA HIS A 433 -18.08 1.10 21.40
C HIS A 433 -19.52 0.78 20.98
N THR A 434 -19.86 -0.50 20.86
CA THR A 434 -21.17 -0.93 20.37
C THR A 434 -22.23 -0.83 21.48
N ALA A 435 -23.39 -0.25 21.17
CA ALA A 435 -24.55 -0.27 22.08
C ALA A 435 -25.34 -1.58 21.95
N ASN A 436 -25.40 -2.13 20.74
CA ASN A 436 -26.13 -3.34 20.40
C ASN A 436 -25.20 -4.37 19.76
N ALA A 437 -25.63 -5.63 19.72
CA ALA A 437 -24.92 -6.66 18.99
C ALA A 437 -24.94 -6.36 17.47
N LEU A 438 -23.85 -6.67 16.76
CA LEU A 438 -23.68 -6.32 15.35
C LEU A 438 -23.29 -7.53 14.48
N PRO A 439 -23.74 -7.58 13.21
CA PRO A 439 -23.17 -8.48 12.21
C PRO A 439 -21.78 -7.99 11.78
N VAL A 440 -21.03 -8.84 11.08
CA VAL A 440 -19.67 -8.49 10.62
C VAL A 440 -19.29 -9.24 9.36
N LYS A 441 -18.82 -8.51 8.34
CA LYS A 441 -18.28 -9.09 7.10
C LYS A 441 -16.98 -9.85 7.34
N GLY A 442 -16.59 -10.73 6.40
CA GLY A 442 -15.36 -11.53 6.49
C GLY A 442 -14.07 -10.72 6.62
N PHE A 443 -13.01 -11.37 7.10
CA PHE A 443 -11.65 -10.84 7.26
C PHE A 443 -11.58 -9.58 8.13
N ARG A 444 -12.43 -9.53 9.17
CA ARG A 444 -12.52 -8.42 10.13
C ARG A 444 -12.34 -8.93 11.54
N CYS A 445 -11.86 -8.02 12.39
CA CYS A 445 -11.62 -8.24 13.80
C CYS A 445 -12.39 -7.21 14.65
N TRP A 446 -12.70 -7.57 15.89
CA TRP A 446 -13.31 -6.73 16.91
C TRP A 446 -12.81 -7.13 18.30
N ILE A 447 -12.87 -6.24 19.28
CA ILE A 447 -12.55 -6.55 20.67
C ILE A 447 -13.84 -6.76 21.45
N ALA A 448 -14.10 -7.98 21.87
CA ALA A 448 -15.20 -8.30 22.77
C ALA A 448 -14.84 -7.93 24.22
N THR A 449 -15.85 -7.53 24.99
CA THR A 449 -15.74 -7.35 26.44
C THR A 449 -16.70 -8.32 27.14
N ASN A 450 -16.43 -8.66 28.39
CA ASN A 450 -17.31 -9.51 29.20
C ASN A 450 -18.39 -8.71 29.97
N VAL A 451 -18.66 -7.46 29.59
CA VAL A 451 -19.64 -6.61 30.28
C VAL A 451 -21.06 -7.02 29.89
N ASN A 452 -21.77 -7.67 30.82
CA ASN A 452 -23.20 -8.00 30.71
C ASN A 452 -24.13 -7.01 31.46
N ALA A 453 -23.59 -5.90 31.98
CA ALA A 453 -24.32 -4.99 32.89
C ALA A 453 -24.80 -3.69 32.20
N ALA A 454 -25.99 -3.23 32.60
CA ALA A 454 -26.75 -2.11 32.02
C ALA A 454 -26.17 -0.68 32.24
N SER A 455 -24.93 -0.54 32.72
CA SER A 455 -24.27 0.76 32.84
C SER A 455 -23.01 0.78 31.97
N PRO A 456 -22.93 1.68 30.96
CA PRO A 456 -21.79 1.71 30.07
C PRO A 456 -20.53 2.10 30.85
N ALA A 457 -19.52 1.23 30.79
CA ALA A 457 -18.17 1.57 31.23
C ALA A 457 -17.68 2.81 30.48
N LYS A 458 -16.77 3.59 31.09
CA LYS A 458 -16.11 4.70 30.38
C LYS A 458 -15.47 4.14 29.09
N PRO A 459 -15.71 4.75 27.91
CA PRO A 459 -15.14 4.27 26.66
C PRO A 459 -13.61 4.18 26.77
N LEU A 460 -13.04 3.07 26.33
CA LEU A 460 -11.59 2.91 26.26
C LEU A 460 -11.01 3.78 25.14
N THR A 461 -9.82 4.33 25.38
CA THR A 461 -8.99 4.95 24.35
C THR A 461 -8.02 3.93 23.75
N PHE A 462 -7.54 4.21 22.55
CA PHE A 462 -6.69 3.28 21.80
C PHE A 462 -5.38 3.96 21.39
N THR A 463 -4.27 3.25 21.61
CA THR A 463 -2.93 3.70 21.23
C THR A 463 -2.19 2.67 20.40
N ILE A 464 -1.17 3.15 19.70
CA ILE A 464 -0.18 2.30 19.05
C ILE A 464 1.18 2.70 19.62
N ASP A 465 1.86 1.76 20.26
CA ASP A 465 3.08 1.98 21.04
C ASP A 465 2.94 3.15 22.04
N GLY A 466 1.78 3.25 22.71
CA GLY A 466 1.50 4.34 23.64
C GLY A 466 1.15 5.71 23.02
N GLU A 467 1.23 5.87 21.70
CA GLU A 467 0.83 7.11 21.00
C GLU A 467 -0.67 7.11 20.66
N LEU A 468 -1.38 8.18 21.04
CA LEU A 468 -2.81 8.33 20.80
C LEU A 468 -3.11 8.52 19.31
N GLN A 469 -3.88 7.60 18.74
CA GLN A 469 -4.28 7.61 17.33
C GLN A 469 -5.71 8.16 17.14
N GLY A 470 -6.01 9.31 17.77
CA GLY A 470 -7.34 9.95 17.73
C GLY A 470 -8.27 9.59 18.89
N SER A 471 -9.35 10.35 19.07
CA SER A 471 -10.33 10.15 20.14
C SER A 471 -11.38 9.09 19.79
N THR A 472 -11.73 8.23 20.75
CA THR A 472 -12.88 7.32 20.67
C THR A 472 -14.17 8.13 20.65
N THR A 473 -15.00 7.95 19.63
CA THR A 473 -16.34 8.55 19.57
C THR A 473 -17.35 7.47 19.94
N ALA A 474 -18.16 7.68 20.97
CA ALA A 474 -19.30 6.82 21.25
C ALA A 474 -20.29 6.92 20.06
N ILE A 475 -20.83 5.79 19.58
CA ILE A 475 -22.01 5.84 18.71
C ILE A 475 -23.21 6.01 19.64
N GLU A 476 -23.68 7.24 19.79
CA GLU A 476 -25.07 7.45 20.13
C GLU A 476 -25.90 6.95 18.94
N GLY A 477 -26.67 5.88 19.14
CA GLY A 477 -27.77 5.61 18.22
C GLY A 477 -28.63 6.87 18.18
N LEU A 478 -28.91 7.39 16.97
CA LEU A 478 -29.84 8.50 16.68
C LEU A 478 -30.43 9.15 17.95
N HIS A 479 -29.77 10.16 18.50
CA HIS A 479 -30.34 10.93 19.59
C HIS A 479 -30.94 12.24 19.08
N ILE A 480 -32.25 12.33 19.29
CA ILE A 480 -32.98 13.58 19.53
C ILE A 480 -32.23 14.34 20.64
N GLU A 481 -32.09 15.65 20.44
CA GLU A 481 -31.38 16.60 21.30
C GLU A 481 -31.55 16.35 22.82
N GLY A 482 -30.44 16.39 23.56
CA GLY A 482 -30.47 16.33 25.02
C GLY A 482 -29.12 16.60 25.70
N THR A 483 -28.71 17.87 25.74
CA THR A 483 -27.89 18.55 26.79
C THR A 483 -26.79 17.74 27.53
N GLU A 484 -25.53 17.91 27.12
CA GLU A 484 -24.36 17.63 27.96
C GLU A 484 -24.21 18.68 29.07
N ALA A 485 -23.92 18.25 30.31
CA ALA A 485 -23.58 19.14 31.42
C ALA A 485 -22.15 19.69 31.29
N PRO A 486 -21.87 20.99 31.54
CA PRO A 486 -20.54 21.56 31.39
C PRO A 486 -19.53 21.02 32.41
N ALA A 487 -18.30 20.76 31.96
CA ALA A 487 -17.16 20.47 32.84
C ALA A 487 -16.78 21.69 33.71
N HIS A 488 -16.43 21.46 34.97
CA HIS A 488 -16.01 22.47 35.96
C HIS A 488 -14.83 23.35 35.48
N GLY A 489 -14.87 24.65 35.79
CA GLY A 489 -13.88 25.65 35.37
C GLY A 489 -14.45 27.07 35.22
N ALA A 490 -13.56 28.07 35.29
CA ALA A 490 -13.94 29.47 35.17
C ALA A 490 -14.56 29.79 33.80
N VAL A 491 -15.60 30.63 33.81
CA VAL A 491 -16.40 30.99 32.64
C VAL A 491 -15.99 32.37 32.16
N TYR A 492 -15.75 32.52 30.87
CA TYR A 492 -15.36 33.78 30.23
C TYR A 492 -16.35 34.19 29.15
N ASN A 493 -16.58 35.50 28.97
CA ASN A 493 -17.29 36.02 27.80
C ASN A 493 -16.37 36.09 26.55
N LEU A 494 -16.93 36.41 25.38
CA LEU A 494 -16.15 36.53 24.13
C LEU A 494 -15.13 37.68 24.12
N GLN A 495 -15.22 38.59 25.08
CA GLN A 495 -14.27 39.68 25.32
C GLN A 495 -13.15 39.27 26.28
N GLY A 496 -13.12 38.01 26.74
CA GLY A 496 -12.07 37.47 27.61
C GLY A 496 -12.20 37.85 29.08
N GLN A 497 -13.33 38.42 29.51
CA GLN A 497 -13.58 38.75 30.90
C GLN A 497 -14.15 37.54 31.63
N LYS A 498 -13.62 37.26 32.84
CA LYS A 498 -14.15 36.19 33.71
C LYS A 498 -15.51 36.63 34.27
N VAL A 499 -16.54 35.83 34.03
CA VAL A 499 -17.94 36.11 34.40
C VAL A 499 -18.54 35.12 35.40
N ALA A 500 -17.88 33.96 35.63
CA ALA A 500 -18.18 33.08 36.75
C ALA A 500 -16.93 32.26 37.13
N ASP A 501 -16.86 31.82 38.39
CA ASP A 501 -15.73 31.06 38.91
C ASP A 501 -15.81 29.57 38.55
N ASP A 502 -17.03 29.05 38.33
CA ASP A 502 -17.26 27.67 37.89
C ASP A 502 -18.43 27.54 36.91
N ALA A 503 -18.33 26.54 36.02
CA ALA A 503 -19.34 26.24 35.02
C ALA A 503 -20.70 25.81 35.60
N SER A 504 -20.74 25.36 36.87
CA SER A 504 -21.99 25.12 37.61
C SER A 504 -22.83 26.40 37.78
N GLN A 505 -22.21 27.58 37.68
CA GLN A 505 -22.88 28.88 37.78
C GLN A 505 -23.36 29.41 36.43
N MET A 506 -23.28 28.62 35.34
CA MET A 506 -23.74 29.07 34.03
C MET A 506 -25.26 29.27 33.96
N GLY A 507 -26.05 28.57 34.78
CA GLY A 507 -27.52 28.70 34.79
C GLY A 507 -28.04 30.09 35.20
N ILE A 508 -27.19 30.95 35.76
CA ILE A 508 -27.54 32.33 36.15
C ILE A 508 -26.98 33.40 35.21
N LEU A 509 -26.24 32.99 34.17
CA LEU A 509 -25.69 33.91 33.18
C LEU A 509 -26.74 34.25 32.11
N PRO A 510 -26.72 35.48 31.56
CA PRO A 510 -27.57 35.86 30.43
C PRO A 510 -27.37 34.95 29.20
N ARG A 511 -28.36 34.94 28.31
CA ARG A 511 -28.26 34.23 27.02
C ARG A 511 -27.07 34.76 26.22
N GLY A 512 -26.22 33.87 25.73
CA GLY A 512 -24.98 34.25 25.07
C GLY A 512 -23.99 33.10 24.90
N ILE A 513 -22.86 33.41 24.26
CA ILE A 513 -21.76 32.46 24.06
C ILE A 513 -20.67 32.75 25.09
N TYR A 514 -20.25 31.71 25.78
CA TYR A 514 -19.22 31.74 26.81
C TYR A 514 -18.12 30.73 26.50
N VAL A 515 -16.97 30.89 27.14
CA VAL A 515 -15.82 29.98 27.01
C VAL A 515 -15.52 29.38 28.37
N VAL A 516 -15.45 28.05 28.45
CA VAL A 516 -15.05 27.28 29.63
C VAL A 516 -14.03 26.24 29.17
N ASN A 517 -12.85 26.17 29.81
CA ASN A 517 -11.79 25.21 29.48
C ASN A 517 -11.51 25.09 27.97
N HIS A 518 -11.32 26.23 27.29
CA HIS A 518 -11.06 26.34 25.85
C HIS A 518 -12.20 25.86 24.92
N LYS A 519 -13.39 25.55 25.44
CA LYS A 519 -14.58 25.20 24.65
C LYS A 519 -15.61 26.33 24.69
N LYS A 520 -16.27 26.59 23.56
CA LYS A 520 -17.39 27.53 23.47
C LYS A 520 -18.69 26.83 23.87
N ILE A 521 -19.46 27.46 24.75
CA ILE A 521 -20.74 26.98 25.26
C ILE A 521 -21.78 28.07 25.04
N MET A 522 -22.95 27.71 24.50
CA MET A 522 -24.05 28.64 24.26
C MET A 522 -25.15 28.42 25.30
N ILE A 523 -25.52 29.48 26.01
CA ILE A 523 -26.67 29.50 26.92
C ILE A 523 -27.86 30.09 26.15
N LYS A 524 -28.92 29.27 25.98
CA LYS A 524 -30.06 29.55 25.10
C LYS A 524 -31.16 30.40 25.72
#